data_AF-A0A0F9IKZ1-F1
#
_entry.id   AF-A0A0F9IKZ1-F1
#
_cell.length_a   1.000
_cell.length_b   1.000
_cell.length_c   1.000
_cell.angle_alpha   90.00
_cell.angle_beta   90.00
_cell.angle_gamma   90.00
#
_symmetry.space_group_name_H-M   'P 1'
#
loop_
_entity.id
_entity.type
_entity.pdbx_description
1 polymer ?
#
loop_
_entity_poly.entity_id
_entity_poly.type
_entity_poly.pdbx_seq_one_letter_code
_entity_poly.pdbx_strand_id
1 'polypeptide(L)'
;MNTQIVAIVISEGAKLIGQFYRNRPIILNQPSPQPTKSLGSEKPPELDTDALASNEKAAYGVSDAETIAYQSRELGKALLLMELHLQQKCKINGIPCDCCEKHPMAIEALSDEALGMTGDSIYADISAWTREITSMTTAEASASGQYDNRYPELAKEARVYRKQLMGTEDITALISPEDRAKIENETRKTLKEE
;
A
#
# COMPACT_ATOMS: atom_id res chain seq x y z
N MET A 1 12.39 1.25 22.84
CA MET A 1 11.58 1.44 21.61
C MET A 1 10.26 2.05 22.04
N ASN A 2 9.83 3.18 21.47
CA ASN A 2 8.62 3.86 21.93
C ASN A 2 7.38 3.09 21.43
N THR A 3 6.77 2.29 22.31
CA THR A 3 5.64 1.39 22.00
C THR A 3 4.46 2.14 21.36
N GLN A 4 4.31 3.43 21.65
CA GLN A 4 3.28 4.29 21.06
C GLN A 4 3.47 4.50 19.56
N ILE A 5 4.72 4.71 19.09
CA ILE A 5 5.01 4.94 17.67
C ILE A 5 4.71 3.66 16.86
N VAL A 6 5.10 2.51 17.41
CA VAL A 6 4.82 1.20 16.80
C VAL A 6 3.30 0.98 16.69
N ALA A 7 2.55 1.27 17.77
CA ALA A 7 1.10 1.14 17.78
C ALA A 7 0.42 2.07 16.77
N ILE A 8 0.90 3.30 16.60
CA ILE A 8 0.36 4.25 15.61
C ILE A 8 0.62 3.74 14.19
N VAL A 9 1.86 3.34 13.87
CA VAL A 9 2.21 2.80 12.55
C VAL A 9 1.39 1.56 12.21
N ILE A 10 1.24 0.64 13.17
CA ILE A 10 0.40 -0.55 13.01
C ILE A 10 -1.07 -0.14 12.78
N SER A 11 -1.60 0.81 13.55
CA SER A 11 -2.99 1.23 13.43
C SER A 11 -3.30 1.92 12.09
N GLU A 12 -2.37 2.73 11.57
CA GLU A 12 -2.53 3.40 10.27
C GLU A 12 -2.34 2.40 9.12
N GLY A 13 -1.36 1.50 9.21
CA GLY A 13 -1.21 0.42 8.23
C GLY A 13 -2.44 -0.50 8.18
N ALA A 14 -3.02 -0.85 9.33
CA ALA A 14 -4.22 -1.67 9.40
C ALA A 14 -5.46 -0.96 8.83
N LYS A 15 -5.58 0.36 9.01
CA LYS A 15 -6.64 1.17 8.38
C LYS A 15 -6.53 1.18 6.87
N LEU A 16 -5.31 1.29 6.31
CA LEU A 16 -5.07 1.30 4.87
C LEU A 16 -5.37 -0.05 4.20
N ILE A 17 -4.98 -1.16 4.83
CA ILE A 17 -5.39 -2.50 4.37
C ILE A 17 -6.91 -2.62 4.45
N GLY A 18 -7.52 -2.18 5.55
CA GLY A 18 -8.99 -2.11 5.68
C GLY A 18 -9.68 -1.25 4.61
N GLN A 19 -9.07 -0.15 4.18
CA GLN A 19 -9.57 0.73 3.12
C GLN A 19 -9.40 0.11 1.73
N PHE A 20 -8.29 -0.59 1.46
CA PHE A 20 -8.11 -1.33 0.21
C PHE A 20 -9.20 -2.40 0.02
N TYR A 21 -9.62 -3.06 1.10
CA TYR A 21 -10.67 -4.08 1.08
C TYR A 21 -12.11 -3.54 1.22
N ARG A 22 -12.33 -2.33 1.78
CA ARG A 22 -13.67 -1.73 1.95
C ARG A 22 -14.05 -0.65 0.92
N ASN A 23 -13.08 0.02 0.29
CA ASN A 23 -13.29 1.23 -0.50
C ASN A 23 -12.70 1.18 -1.92
N ARG A 24 -12.84 0.07 -2.65
CA ARG A 24 -12.88 0.18 -4.12
C ARG A 24 -14.33 0.28 -4.59
N PRO A 25 -14.97 1.48 -4.62
CA PRO A 25 -15.86 1.72 -5.74
C PRO A 25 -14.95 1.68 -6.97
N ILE A 26 -15.16 0.68 -7.82
CA ILE A 26 -14.75 0.81 -9.21
C ILE A 26 -15.53 2.03 -9.73
N ILE A 27 -14.93 3.23 -9.69
CA ILE A 27 -15.42 4.34 -10.51
C ILE A 27 -14.92 4.03 -11.92
N LEU A 28 -15.64 3.12 -12.59
CA LEU A 28 -15.73 3.16 -14.04
C LEU A 28 -16.47 4.46 -14.33
N ASN A 29 -15.73 5.54 -14.58
CA ASN A 29 -16.22 6.59 -15.46
C ASN A 29 -16.29 6.01 -16.87
N GLN A 30 -17.17 5.02 -17.07
CA GLN A 30 -17.69 4.69 -18.37
C GLN A 30 -18.77 5.73 -18.66
N PRO A 31 -18.62 6.56 -19.70
CA PRO A 31 -19.76 7.29 -20.20
C PRO A 31 -20.84 6.27 -20.60
N SER A 32 -22.00 6.40 -19.97
CA SER A 32 -23.17 5.56 -20.25
C SER A 32 -23.47 5.60 -21.76
N PRO A 33 -23.64 4.45 -22.45
CA PRO A 33 -24.02 4.46 -23.85
C PRO A 33 -25.45 5.02 -23.95
N GLN A 34 -25.56 6.26 -24.39
CA GLN A 34 -26.87 6.84 -24.66
C GLN A 34 -27.52 6.11 -25.85
N PRO A 35 -28.85 5.89 -25.81
CA PRO A 35 -29.57 5.24 -26.89
C PRO A 35 -29.48 6.08 -28.17
N THR A 36 -28.99 5.45 -29.24
CA THR A 36 -28.96 5.98 -30.60
C THR A 36 -30.32 6.49 -31.03
N LYS A 37 -30.43 7.81 -31.21
CA LYS A 37 -31.42 8.43 -32.11
C LYS A 37 -30.68 8.85 -33.37
N SER A 38 -31.13 8.29 -34.50
CA SER A 38 -30.71 8.69 -35.84
C SER A 38 -31.02 10.16 -36.10
N LEU A 39 -30.13 10.87 -36.80
CA LEU A 39 -30.42 11.80 -37.91
C LEU A 39 -29.16 12.54 -38.34
N GLY A 40 -29.00 12.72 -39.65
CA GLY A 40 -28.33 13.90 -40.21
C GLY A 40 -26.91 13.67 -40.73
N SER A 41 -26.78 13.65 -42.06
CA SER A 41 -25.52 13.73 -42.78
C SER A 41 -25.01 15.18 -42.76
N GLU A 42 -23.96 15.49 -42.01
CA GLU A 42 -23.15 16.70 -42.20
C GLU A 42 -21.65 16.40 -42.00
N LYS A 43 -20.84 16.97 -42.89
CA LYS A 43 -19.39 16.78 -43.04
C LYS A 43 -18.65 17.20 -41.75
N PRO A 44 -17.58 16.49 -41.31
CA PRO A 44 -16.87 16.86 -40.08
C PRO A 44 -16.15 18.21 -40.28
N PRO A 45 -16.18 19.12 -39.29
CA PRO A 45 -15.30 20.28 -39.29
C PRO A 45 -13.85 19.82 -39.04
N GLU A 46 -12.92 20.36 -39.82
CA GLU A 46 -11.48 20.15 -39.64
C GLU A 46 -11.07 20.61 -38.22
N LEU A 47 -10.43 19.69 -37.50
CA LEU A 47 -9.84 19.95 -36.18
C LEU A 47 -8.60 20.82 -36.36
N ASP A 48 -8.73 22.09 -35.99
CA ASP A 48 -7.62 23.03 -35.88
C ASP A 48 -6.72 22.61 -34.70
N THR A 49 -5.55 22.04 -35.01
CA THR A 49 -4.62 21.45 -34.04
C THR A 49 -3.90 22.49 -33.17
N ASP A 50 -4.07 23.78 -33.46
CA ASP A 50 -3.31 24.85 -32.81
C ASP A 50 -3.96 25.35 -31.50
N ALA A 51 -5.18 24.88 -31.16
CA ALA A 51 -5.84 25.22 -29.89
C ALA A 51 -5.40 24.35 -28.69
N LEU A 52 -4.53 23.35 -28.90
CA LEU A 52 -4.02 22.46 -27.83
C LEU A 52 -2.80 23.02 -27.07
N ALA A 53 -2.23 24.14 -27.51
CA ALA A 53 -0.96 24.67 -26.98
C ALA A 53 -1.10 25.61 -25.76
N SER A 54 -2.32 25.90 -25.30
CA SER A 54 -2.51 26.86 -24.20
C SER A 54 -3.63 26.42 -23.25
N ASN A 55 -3.42 25.26 -22.65
CA ASN A 55 -3.98 24.99 -21.33
C ASN A 55 -2.80 25.03 -20.36
N GLU A 56 -2.52 26.22 -19.80
CA GLU A 56 -1.88 26.31 -18.50
C GLU A 56 -2.75 25.50 -17.53
N LYS A 57 -2.44 24.20 -17.40
CA LYS A 57 -2.98 23.36 -16.35
C LYS A 57 -2.68 24.08 -15.06
N ALA A 58 -3.72 24.63 -14.41
CA ALA A 58 -3.68 24.89 -12.99
C ALA A 58 -3.02 23.68 -12.33
N ALA A 59 -1.91 23.91 -11.63
CA ALA A 59 -1.10 22.88 -10.99
C ALA A 59 -1.86 22.26 -9.80
N TYR A 60 -2.95 21.55 -10.10
CA TYR A 60 -3.62 20.63 -9.22
C TYR A 60 -3.11 19.24 -9.57
N GLY A 61 -2.05 18.81 -8.90
CA GLY A 61 -1.47 17.49 -9.06
C GLY A 61 -0.42 17.24 -7.98
N VAL A 62 -0.47 16.05 -7.38
CA VAL A 62 0.64 15.52 -6.58
C VAL A 62 1.75 15.14 -7.57
N SER A 63 3.00 15.45 -7.26
CA SER A 63 4.13 15.12 -8.13
C SER A 63 4.39 13.61 -8.14
N ASP A 64 4.97 13.09 -9.24
CA ASP A 64 5.36 11.68 -9.34
C ASP A 64 6.27 11.25 -8.18
N ALA A 65 7.19 12.13 -7.77
CA ALA A 65 8.08 11.90 -6.63
C ALA A 65 7.30 11.75 -5.31
N GLU A 66 6.28 12.58 -5.08
CA GLU A 66 5.41 12.47 -3.91
C GLU A 66 4.55 11.19 -3.95
N THR A 67 4.05 10.81 -5.13
CA THR A 67 3.30 9.57 -5.31
C THR A 67 4.18 8.33 -5.08
N ILE A 68 5.40 8.29 -5.63
CA ILE A 68 6.36 7.20 -5.42
C ILE A 68 6.75 7.11 -3.94
N ALA A 69 7.01 8.24 -3.30
CA ALA A 69 7.34 8.27 -1.88
C ALA A 69 6.16 7.78 -1.00
N TYR A 70 4.93 8.13 -1.36
CA TYR A 70 3.73 7.61 -0.72
C TYR A 70 3.62 6.08 -0.90
N GLN A 71 3.69 5.59 -2.13
CA GLN A 71 3.60 4.16 -2.42
C GLN A 71 4.68 3.35 -1.70
N SER A 72 5.91 3.87 -1.64
CA SER A 72 7.02 3.24 -0.93
C SER A 72 6.76 3.14 0.58
N ARG A 73 6.20 4.19 1.19
CA ARG A 73 5.81 4.14 2.61
C ARG A 73 4.68 3.14 2.85
N GLU A 74 3.67 3.11 1.98
CA GLU A 74 2.55 2.17 2.10
C GLU A 74 2.99 0.72 1.96
N LEU A 75 3.83 0.42 0.98
CA LEU A 75 4.45 -0.89 0.83
C LEU A 75 5.31 -1.24 2.05
N GLY A 76 6.09 -0.29 2.56
CA GLY A 76 6.87 -0.46 3.79
C GLY A 76 6.02 -0.77 5.04
N LYS A 77 4.85 -0.13 5.17
CA LYS A 77 3.88 -0.44 6.25
C LYS A 77 3.30 -1.85 6.09
N ALA A 78 2.94 -2.23 4.88
CA ALA A 78 2.40 -3.57 4.60
C ALA A 78 3.44 -4.67 4.90
N LEU A 79 4.72 -4.45 4.53
CA LEU A 79 5.84 -5.33 4.87
C LEU A 79 6.07 -5.42 6.39
N LEU A 80 5.96 -4.31 7.12
CA LEU A 80 6.06 -4.32 8.59
C LEU A 80 4.92 -5.13 9.23
N LEU A 81 3.68 -4.97 8.77
CA LEU A 81 2.57 -5.77 9.26
C LEU A 81 2.80 -7.26 8.98
N MET A 82 3.25 -7.59 7.78
CA MET A 82 3.58 -8.97 7.42
C MET A 82 4.69 -9.55 8.30
N GLU A 83 5.77 -8.78 8.54
CA GLU A 83 6.85 -9.14 9.48
C GLU A 83 6.28 -9.52 10.86
N LEU A 84 5.40 -8.69 11.43
CA LEU A 84 4.80 -8.93 12.75
C LEU A 84 3.89 -10.17 12.76
N HIS A 85 3.05 -10.34 11.74
CA HIS A 85 2.17 -11.50 11.64
C HIS A 85 2.97 -12.80 11.48
N LEU A 86 4.03 -12.79 10.67
CA LEU A 86 4.92 -13.94 10.52
C LEU A 86 5.67 -14.27 11.82
N GLN A 87 6.12 -13.27 12.59
CA GLN A 87 6.71 -13.49 13.91
C GLN A 87 5.73 -14.18 14.88
N GLN A 88 4.44 -13.89 14.73
CA GLN A 88 3.36 -14.52 15.47
C GLN A 88 2.83 -15.79 14.81
N LYS A 89 3.53 -16.32 13.79
CA LYS A 89 3.15 -17.53 13.04
C LYS A 89 1.76 -17.44 12.42
N CYS A 90 1.38 -16.25 11.95
CA CYS A 90 0.05 -15.93 11.44
C CYS A 90 -1.09 -16.25 12.44
N LYS A 91 -0.84 -16.12 13.75
CA LYS A 91 -1.81 -16.41 14.82
C LYS A 91 -2.00 -15.24 15.77
N ILE A 92 -3.23 -15.02 16.19
CA ILE A 92 -3.59 -14.13 17.29
C ILE A 92 -4.16 -15.00 18.40
N ASN A 93 -3.54 -14.98 19.58
CA ASN A 93 -3.91 -15.84 20.71
C ASN A 93 -3.99 -17.33 20.34
N GLY A 94 -3.07 -17.80 19.48
CA GLY A 94 -3.01 -19.19 19.03
C GLY A 94 -4.01 -19.56 17.92
N ILE A 95 -4.91 -18.64 17.54
CA ILE A 95 -5.90 -18.84 16.48
C ILE A 95 -5.37 -18.21 15.19
N PRO A 96 -5.47 -18.87 14.02
CA PRO A 96 -5.10 -18.28 12.74
C PRO A 96 -5.75 -16.91 12.50
N CYS A 97 -4.96 -15.91 12.09
CA CYS A 97 -5.52 -14.62 11.66
C CYS A 97 -6.16 -14.75 10.29
N ASP A 98 -7.36 -14.18 10.12
CA ASP A 98 -8.04 -14.03 8.82
C ASP A 98 -7.37 -13.01 7.89
N CYS A 99 -6.35 -12.31 8.38
CA CYS A 99 -5.62 -11.27 7.68
C CYS A 99 -4.33 -11.78 7.01
N CYS A 100 -3.76 -12.91 7.45
CA CYS A 100 -2.41 -13.31 7.01
C CYS A 100 -2.35 -13.67 5.52
N GLU A 101 -3.42 -14.26 4.99
CA GLU A 101 -3.57 -14.56 3.56
C GLU A 101 -3.74 -13.30 2.70
N LYS A 102 -4.21 -12.19 3.30
CA LYS A 102 -4.53 -10.93 2.61
C LYS A 102 -3.32 -10.01 2.50
N HIS A 103 -2.31 -10.18 3.37
CA HIS A 103 -1.11 -9.34 3.35
C HIS A 103 -0.27 -9.53 2.08
N PRO A 104 0.09 -10.76 1.64
CA PRO A 104 0.85 -10.95 0.40
C PRO A 104 0.17 -10.34 -0.82
N MET A 105 -1.16 -10.44 -0.92
CA MET A 105 -1.93 -9.86 -2.03
C MET A 105 -1.83 -8.33 -2.07
N ALA A 106 -1.92 -7.67 -0.91
CA ALA A 106 -1.81 -6.22 -0.83
C ALA A 106 -0.38 -5.75 -1.15
N ILE A 107 0.63 -6.48 -0.65
CA ILE A 107 2.04 -6.19 -0.91
C ILE A 107 2.36 -6.39 -2.40
N GLU A 108 1.87 -7.47 -3.02
CA GLU A 108 2.03 -7.72 -4.46
C GLU A 108 1.44 -6.57 -5.29
N ALA A 109 0.19 -6.18 -5.00
CA ALA A 109 -0.49 -5.11 -5.73
C ALA A 109 0.26 -3.77 -5.64
N LEU A 110 0.70 -3.39 -4.44
CA LEU A 110 1.49 -2.17 -4.23
C LEU A 110 2.84 -2.23 -4.93
N SER A 111 3.48 -3.41 -4.95
CA SER A 111 4.77 -3.61 -5.60
C SER A 111 4.64 -3.52 -7.12
N ASP A 112 3.66 -4.18 -7.72
CA ASP A 112 3.43 -4.15 -9.17
C ASP A 112 3.07 -2.74 -9.66
N GLU A 113 2.29 -1.98 -8.87
CA GLU A 113 1.99 -0.57 -9.15
C GLU A 113 3.27 0.28 -9.14
N ALA A 114 4.07 0.19 -8.07
CA ALA A 114 5.30 0.95 -7.93
C ALA A 114 6.37 0.56 -8.96
N LEU A 115 6.43 -0.71 -9.37
CA LEU A 115 7.29 -1.19 -10.45
C LEU A 115 6.95 -0.50 -11.77
N GLY A 116 5.66 -0.38 -12.10
CA GLY A 116 5.21 0.30 -13.32
C GLY A 116 5.59 1.79 -13.37
N MET A 117 5.73 2.42 -12.21
CA MET A 117 6.11 3.84 -12.10
C MET A 117 7.62 4.07 -12.10
N THR A 118 8.39 3.18 -11.46
CA THR A 118 9.81 3.41 -11.16
C THR A 118 10.77 2.59 -12.02
N GLY A 119 10.36 1.40 -12.45
CA GLY A 119 11.23 0.40 -13.07
C GLY A 119 12.28 -0.20 -12.12
N ASP A 120 12.23 0.07 -10.81
CA ASP A 120 13.19 -0.45 -9.84
C ASP A 120 12.94 -1.95 -9.56
N SER A 121 14.00 -2.76 -9.69
CA SER A 121 13.95 -4.20 -9.49
C SER A 121 13.50 -4.63 -8.10
N ILE A 122 13.68 -3.79 -7.06
CA ILE A 122 13.26 -4.15 -5.70
C ILE A 122 11.76 -4.46 -5.62
N TYR A 123 10.92 -3.76 -6.38
CA TYR A 123 9.49 -4.00 -6.41
C TYR A 123 9.15 -5.33 -7.09
N ALA A 124 9.92 -5.71 -8.13
CA ALA A 124 9.78 -7.02 -8.77
C ALA A 124 10.18 -8.16 -7.81
N ASP A 125 11.26 -7.98 -7.04
CA ASP A 125 11.72 -8.96 -6.05
C ASP A 125 10.69 -9.16 -4.94
N ILE A 126 10.10 -8.07 -4.43
CA ILE A 126 9.03 -8.12 -3.42
C ILE A 126 7.79 -8.83 -3.98
N SER A 127 7.37 -8.51 -5.21
CA SER A 127 6.23 -9.14 -5.89
C SER A 127 6.45 -10.64 -6.12
N ALA A 128 7.66 -11.06 -6.47
CA ALA A 128 8.01 -12.47 -6.60
C ALA A 128 7.95 -13.20 -5.23
N TRP A 129 8.50 -12.57 -4.19
CA TRP A 129 8.48 -13.12 -2.84
C TRP A 129 7.07 -13.28 -2.27
N THR A 130 6.17 -12.31 -2.49
CA THR A 130 4.77 -12.43 -2.01
C THR A 130 4.05 -13.60 -2.64
N ARG A 131 4.27 -13.86 -3.94
CA ARG A 131 3.70 -15.01 -4.64
C ARG A 131 4.19 -16.34 -4.03
N GLU A 132 5.47 -16.43 -3.67
CA GLU A 132 6.04 -17.62 -3.02
C GLU A 132 5.37 -17.93 -1.69
N ILE A 133 5.17 -16.91 -0.85
CA ILE A 133 4.68 -17.12 0.53
C ILE A 133 3.16 -17.23 0.63
N THR A 134 2.41 -16.92 -0.43
CA THR A 134 0.93 -16.83 -0.39
C THR A 134 0.29 -18.13 0.07
N SER A 135 0.75 -19.29 -0.41
CA SER A 135 0.22 -20.59 0.04
C SER A 135 0.64 -20.97 1.46
N MET A 136 1.64 -20.29 2.03
CA MET A 136 2.12 -20.54 3.38
C MET A 136 1.33 -19.73 4.42
N THR A 137 0.60 -18.70 4.00
CA THR A 137 -0.04 -17.74 4.93
C THR A 137 -1.56 -17.93 5.02
N THR A 138 -2.10 -19.01 4.46
CA THR A 138 -3.53 -19.34 4.58
C THR A 138 -3.92 -19.68 6.00
N ALA A 139 -5.22 -19.58 6.31
CA ALA A 139 -5.75 -19.98 7.62
C ALA A 139 -5.45 -21.46 7.93
N GLU A 140 -5.53 -22.35 6.94
CA GLU A 140 -5.23 -23.78 7.07
C GLU A 140 -3.75 -24.05 7.32
N ALA A 141 -2.87 -23.36 6.58
CA ALA A 141 -1.42 -23.48 6.74
C ALA A 141 -0.98 -22.99 8.13
N SER A 142 -1.57 -21.89 8.60
CA SER A 142 -1.38 -21.39 9.97
C SER A 142 -1.94 -22.37 11.01
N ALA A 143 -3.17 -22.86 10.84
CA ALA A 143 -3.82 -23.77 11.79
C ALA A 143 -3.03 -25.07 11.99
N SER A 144 -2.57 -25.66 10.89
CA SER A 144 -1.79 -26.91 10.90
C SER A 144 -0.39 -26.74 11.49
N GLY A 145 0.16 -25.51 11.49
CA GLY A 145 1.53 -25.25 11.92
C GLY A 145 2.59 -25.82 10.97
N GLN A 146 2.20 -26.19 9.74
CA GLN A 146 3.08 -26.82 8.76
C GLN A 146 4.36 -26.00 8.49
N TYR A 147 4.27 -24.68 8.58
CA TYR A 147 5.38 -23.75 8.29
C TYR A 147 5.90 -23.00 9.52
N ASP A 148 5.59 -23.46 10.73
CA ASP A 148 5.97 -22.80 11.99
C ASP A 148 7.48 -22.49 12.10
N ASN A 149 8.33 -23.34 11.52
CA ASN A 149 9.78 -23.16 11.51
C ASN A 149 10.27 -22.19 10.42
N ARG A 150 9.49 -21.98 9.36
CA ARG A 150 9.83 -21.11 8.23
C ARG A 150 9.40 -19.66 8.48
N TYR A 151 8.30 -19.43 9.20
CA TYR A 151 7.80 -18.07 9.45
C TYR A 151 8.82 -17.09 10.07
N PRO A 152 9.70 -17.48 11.02
CA PRO A 152 10.72 -16.57 11.53
C PRO A 152 11.73 -16.10 10.49
N GLU A 153 12.00 -16.91 9.45
CA GLU A 153 12.89 -16.53 8.35
C GLU A 153 12.17 -15.61 7.37
N LEU A 154 10.92 -15.92 7.03
CA LEU A 154 10.06 -15.05 6.21
C LEU A 154 9.89 -13.66 6.85
N ALA A 155 9.77 -13.59 8.17
CA ALA A 155 9.71 -12.32 8.89
C ALA A 155 11.00 -11.49 8.71
N LYS A 156 12.16 -12.15 8.71
CA LYS A 156 13.45 -11.49 8.44
C LYS A 156 13.53 -11.01 7.00
N GLU A 157 13.04 -11.78 6.05
CA GLU A 157 12.99 -11.40 4.63
C GLU A 157 12.11 -10.15 4.43
N ALA A 158 10.90 -10.12 5.01
CA ALA A 158 10.03 -8.94 4.99
C ALA A 158 10.74 -7.69 5.56
N ARG A 159 11.48 -7.84 6.66
CA ARG A 159 12.30 -6.79 7.27
C ARG A 159 13.42 -6.31 6.35
N VAL A 160 14.09 -7.22 5.64
CA VAL A 160 15.16 -6.91 4.68
C VAL A 160 14.61 -6.10 3.52
N TYR A 161 13.50 -6.54 2.92
CA TYR A 161 12.85 -5.80 1.84
C TYR A 161 12.42 -4.40 2.29
N ARG A 162 11.81 -4.29 3.47
CA ARG A 162 11.44 -2.99 4.03
C ARG A 162 12.65 -2.08 4.21
N LYS A 163 13.77 -2.60 4.71
CA LYS A 163 15.02 -1.84 4.86
C LYS A 163 15.57 -1.38 3.51
N GLN A 164 15.57 -2.25 2.51
CA GLN A 164 16.04 -1.92 1.16
C GLN A 164 15.17 -0.84 0.53
N LEU A 165 13.85 -1.00 0.60
CA LEU A 165 12.87 -0.04 0.08
C LEU A 165 12.98 1.33 0.76
N MET A 166 13.11 1.37 2.08
CA MET A 166 13.10 2.62 2.85
C MET A 166 14.50 3.24 3.03
N GLY A 167 15.56 2.51 2.69
CA GLY A 167 16.96 2.89 2.98
C GLY A 167 17.33 2.89 4.47
N THR A 168 16.43 2.48 5.36
CA THR A 168 16.63 2.49 6.82
C THR A 168 15.79 1.43 7.53
N GLU A 169 16.23 1.01 8.71
CA GLU A 169 15.43 0.14 9.59
C GLU A 169 14.47 0.91 10.49
N ASP A 170 14.64 2.23 10.59
CA ASP A 170 13.83 3.11 11.42
C ASP A 170 12.37 3.14 10.93
N ILE A 171 11.47 2.61 11.76
CA ILE A 171 10.03 2.56 11.47
C ILE A 171 9.40 3.94 11.32
N THR A 172 10.02 4.99 11.86
CA THR A 172 9.50 6.36 11.70
C THR A 172 9.59 6.85 10.26
N ALA A 173 10.45 6.25 9.42
CA ALA A 173 10.51 6.53 7.99
C ALA A 173 9.22 6.11 7.24
N LEU A 174 8.40 5.24 7.83
CA LEU A 174 7.10 4.83 7.28
C LEU A 174 6.01 5.89 7.49
N ILE A 175 6.25 6.86 8.37
CA ILE A 175 5.28 7.91 8.71
C ILE A 175 5.54 9.09 7.78
N SER A 176 4.48 9.66 7.21
CA SER A 176 4.62 10.87 6.41
C SER A 176 5.07 12.05 7.31
N PRO A 177 5.78 13.05 6.77
CA PRO A 177 6.14 14.24 7.54
C PRO A 177 4.92 14.93 8.18
N GLU A 178 3.79 14.94 7.47
CA GLU A 178 2.52 15.50 7.93
C GLU A 178 1.95 14.71 9.12
N ASP A 179 1.89 13.38 9.02
CA ASP A 179 1.42 12.52 10.10
C ASP A 179 2.32 12.63 11.32
N ARG A 180 3.64 12.72 11.12
CA ARG A 180 4.60 12.91 12.20
C ARG A 180 4.34 14.22 12.95
N ALA A 181 4.16 15.32 12.22
CA ALA A 181 3.83 16.61 12.82
C ALA A 181 2.50 16.57 13.60
N LYS A 182 1.52 15.82 13.10
CA LYS A 182 0.23 15.61 13.80
C LYS A 182 0.42 14.83 15.10
N ILE A 183 1.15 13.72 15.07
CA ILE A 183 1.45 12.88 16.25
C ILE A 183 2.19 13.69 17.31
N GLU A 184 3.20 14.47 16.92
CA GLU A 184 3.97 15.31 17.83
C GLU A 184 3.11 16.40 18.49
N ASN A 185 2.18 16.99 17.73
CA ASN A 185 1.23 17.97 18.24
C ASN A 185 0.21 17.36 19.20
N GLU A 186 -0.34 16.18 18.89
CA GLU A 186 -1.26 15.46 19.78
C GLU A 186 -0.57 15.05 21.09
N THR A 187 0.64 14.49 20.99
CA THR A 187 1.46 14.12 22.17
C THR A 187 1.74 15.32 23.07
N ARG A 188 2.06 16.48 22.48
CA ARG A 188 2.31 17.72 23.24
C ARG A 188 1.06 18.26 23.94
N LYS A 189 -0.13 18.03 23.38
CA LYS A 189 -1.40 18.42 24.01
C LYS A 189 -1.67 17.55 25.24
N THR A 190 -1.55 16.23 25.11
CA THR A 190 -1.77 15.30 26.22
C THR A 190 -0.81 15.56 27.39
N LEU A 191 0.47 15.82 27.12
CA LEU A 191 1.47 16.14 28.17
C LEU A 191 1.27 17.50 28.87
N LYS A 192 0.40 18.37 28.34
CA LYS A 192 0.05 19.64 28.99
C LYS A 192 -1.25 19.56 29.78
N GLU A 193 -2.01 18.46 29.62
CA GLU A 193 -3.28 18.20 30.29
C GLU A 193 -3.10 17.28 31.51
N GLU A 194 -1.88 16.76 31.74
CA GLU A 194 -1.42 16.07 32.96
C GLU A 194 -0.65 17.03 33.88
#